data_AF-A0A971ZLE8-F1
#
_entry.id   AF-A0A971ZLE8-F1
#
_cell.length_a   1.000
_cell.length_b   1.000
_cell.length_c   1.000
_cell.angle_alpha   90.00
_cell.angle_beta   90.00
_cell.angle_gamma   90.00
#
_symmetry.space_group_name_H-M   'P 1'
#
loop_
_entity.id
_entity.type
_entity.pdbx_description
1 polymer ?
#
loop_
_entity_poly.entity_id
_entity_poly.type
_entity_poly.pdbx_seq_one_letter_code
_entity_poly.pdbx_strand_id
1 'polypeptide(L)' 'MLFSRERARRLGLFGTGTPHLRTAGFIGDYIAAVTGNVAIEVRERTEEQMRAAHAGLIEAEVKVPLIFIRT' A
#
# COMPACT_ATOMS: atom_id res chain seq x y z
N MET A 1 -9.46 -3.24 3.10
CA MET A 1 -9.87 -4.10 1.98
C MET A 1 -8.85 -5.21 1.77
N LEU A 2 -9.27 -6.36 1.22
CA LEU A 2 -8.40 -7.49 0.90
C LEU A 2 -8.50 -7.79 -0.60
N PHE A 3 -7.36 -7.98 -1.25
CA PHE A 3 -7.25 -8.28 -2.67
C PHE A 3 -6.45 -9.57 -2.87
N SER A 4 -6.81 -10.41 -3.84
CA SER A 4 -5.87 -11.41 -4.32
C SER A 4 -4.71 -10.73 -5.05
N ARG A 5 -3.55 -11.40 -5.12
CA ARG A 5 -2.37 -10.93 -5.87
C ARG A 5 -2.73 -10.53 -7.31
N GLU A 6 -3.53 -11.35 -7.98
CA GLU A 6 -3.95 -11.15 -9.37
C GLU A 6 -4.88 -9.95 -9.48
N ARG A 7 -5.80 -9.78 -8.53
CA ARG A 7 -6.69 -8.62 -8.50
C ARG A 7 -5.92 -7.33 -8.25
N ALA A 8 -5.00 -7.31 -7.30
CA ALA A 8 -4.16 -6.14 -7.02
C ALA A 8 -3.33 -5.72 -8.23
N ARG A 9 -2.79 -6.69 -8.98
CA ARG A 9 -2.08 -6.44 -10.25
C ARG A 9 -3.00 -5.87 -11.33
N ARG A 10 -4.18 -6.45 -11.53
CA ARG A 10 -5.15 -5.95 -12.53
C ARG A 10 -5.62 -4.54 -12.22
N LEU A 11 -5.73 -4.19 -10.93
CA LEU A 11 -6.09 -2.85 -10.48
C LEU A 11 -4.92 -1.85 -10.55
N GLY A 12 -3.71 -2.29 -10.91
CA GLY A 12 -2.54 -1.41 -11.01
C GLY A 12 -2.04 -0.90 -9.66
N LEU A 13 -2.31 -1.60 -8.55
CA LEU A 13 -1.95 -1.13 -7.20
C LEU A 13 -0.44 -0.98 -6.96
N PHE A 14 0.39 -1.61 -7.81
CA PHE A 14 1.85 -1.53 -7.73
C PHE A 14 2.46 -0.53 -8.74
N GLY A 15 1.63 0.27 -9.40
CA GLY A 15 2.04 1.22 -10.43
C GLY A 15 2.11 0.63 -11.84
N THR A 16 2.58 1.43 -12.79
CA THR A 16 2.59 1.14 -14.23
C THR A 16 3.94 0.65 -14.76
N GLY A 17 4.94 0.49 -13.90
CA GLY A 17 6.27 0.03 -14.29
C GLY A 17 6.28 -1.43 -14.76
N THR A 18 7.32 -1.82 -15.51
CA THR A 18 7.52 -3.22 -15.92
C THR A 18 7.87 -4.07 -14.69
N PRO A 19 7.07 -5.11 -14.36
CA PRO A 19 7.37 -5.97 -13.23
C PRO A 19 8.67 -6.75 -13.45
N HIS A 20 9.44 -6.92 -12.38
CA HIS A 20 10.59 -7.83 -12.40
C HIS A 20 10.11 -9.30 -12.59
N LEU A 21 10.94 -10.14 -13.22
CA LEU A 21 10.59 -11.55 -13.49
C LEU A 21 10.18 -12.32 -12.23
N ARG A 22 10.75 -11.96 -11.08
CA ARG A 22 10.47 -12.58 -9.77
C ARG A 22 9.35 -11.93 -8.97
N THR A 23 8.68 -10.89 -9.47
CA THR A 23 7.67 -10.14 -8.69
C THR A 23 6.56 -11.03 -8.14
N ALA A 24 6.14 -12.10 -8.83
CA ALA A 24 5.11 -13.01 -8.32
C ALA A 24 5.56 -13.75 -7.03
N GLY A 25 6.84 -14.09 -6.92
CA GLY A 25 7.40 -14.75 -5.75
C GLY A 25 7.70 -13.80 -4.57
N PHE A 26 7.63 -12.48 -4.78
CA PHE A 26 7.83 -11.49 -3.71
C PHE A 26 6.53 -10.99 -3.09
N ILE A 27 5.38 -11.24 -3.74
CA ILE A 27 4.08 -10.77 -3.28
C ILE A 27 3.31 -11.97 -2.73
N GLY A 28 2.75 -11.85 -1.53
CA GLY A 28 1.86 -12.87 -0.95
C GLY A 28 0.61 -13.12 -1.80
N ASP A 29 -0.13 -14.18 -1.50
CA ASP A 29 -1.35 -14.53 -2.27
C ASP A 29 -2.47 -13.49 -2.09
N TYR A 30 -2.46 -12.79 -0.95
CA TYR A 30 -3.37 -11.72 -0.64
C TYR A 30 -2.62 -10.46 -0.18
N ILE A 31 -3.18 -9.31 -0.53
CA ILE A 31 -2.72 -8.00 -0.10
C ILE A 31 -3.87 -7.34 0.65
N ALA A 32 -3.62 -7.00 1.91
CA ALA A 32 -4.52 -6.16 2.69
C ALA A 32 -4.08 -4.71 2.57
N ALA A 33 -5.01 -3.81 2.28
CA ALA A 33 -4.78 -2.38 2.27
C ALA A 33 -5.91 -1.66 3.01
N VAL A 34 -5.55 -0.77 3.91
CA VAL A 34 -6.49 -0.02 4.74
C VAL A 34 -7.14 1.11 3.92
N THR A 35 -8.41 1.39 4.17
CA THR A 35 -9.19 2.45 3.47
C THR A 35 -9.78 3.45 4.46
N GLY A 36 -9.19 3.56 5.65
CA GLY A 36 -9.62 4.46 6.72
C GLY A 36 -8.51 4.66 7.75
N ASN A 37 -8.85 5.31 8.87
CA ASN A 37 -7.90 5.62 9.95
C ASN A 37 -7.62 4.41 10.84
N VAL A 38 -7.00 3.38 10.26
CA VAL A 38 -6.59 2.14 10.92
C VAL A 38 -5.29 1.63 10.32
N ALA A 39 -4.46 0.94 11.10
CA ALA A 39 -3.27 0.23 10.64
C ALA A 39 -3.48 -1.29 10.77
N ILE A 40 -2.82 -2.08 9.92
CA ILE A 40 -2.79 -3.54 10.01
C ILE A 40 -1.39 -3.93 10.45
N GLU A 41 -1.29 -4.57 11.59
CA GLU A 41 -0.02 -5.00 12.17
C GLU A 41 -0.12 -6.42 12.69
N VAL A 42 0.97 -7.16 12.57
CA VAL A 42 1.16 -8.46 13.20
C VAL A 42 2.26 -8.29 14.23
N ARG A 43 1.89 -7.83 15.42
CA ARG A 43 2.78 -7.73 16.58
C ARG A 43 2.04 -8.07 17.86
N GLU A 44 2.79 -8.41 18.90
CA GLU A 44 2.23 -8.51 20.24
C GLU A 44 1.69 -7.16 20.70
N ARG A 45 0.62 -7.18 21.48
CA ARG A 45 0.00 -5.96 21.99
C ARG A 45 0.91 -5.37 23.07
N THR A 46 1.47 -4.20 22.80
CA THR A 46 2.23 -3.40 23.76
C THR A 46 1.43 -2.17 24.20
N GLU A 47 1.94 -1.43 25.19
CA GLU A 47 1.39 -0.12 25.57
C GLU A 47 1.72 0.98 24.54
N GLU A 48 2.63 0.71 23.60
CA GLU A 48 3.02 1.66 22.56
C GLU A 48 1.91 1.85 21.52
N GLN A 49 1.34 3.05 21.53
CA GLN A 49 0.34 3.46 20.55
C GLN A 49 1.02 3.94 19.28
N MET A 50 0.71 3.30 18.15
CA MET A 50 1.05 3.85 16.84
C MET A 50 0.31 5.17 16.63
N ARG A 51 1.06 6.24 16.42
CA ARG A 51 0.51 7.60 16.22
C ARG A 51 0.18 7.89 14.77
N ALA A 52 0.93 7.32 13.84
CA ALA A 52 0.76 7.51 12.40
C ALA A 52 1.32 6.29 11.64
N ALA A 53 0.67 5.98 10.53
CA ALA A 53 1.08 4.97 9.55
C ALA A 53 0.88 5.54 8.14
N HIS A 54 1.44 4.87 7.12
CA HIS A 54 1.22 5.20 5.72
C HIS A 54 1.05 3.92 4.88
N ALA A 55 0.88 4.07 3.56
CA ALA A 55 0.68 3.01 2.58
C ALA A 55 -0.72 2.38 2.58
N GLY A 56 -1.73 3.13 3.03
CA GLY A 56 -3.14 2.82 2.81
C GLY A 56 -3.63 3.25 1.42
N LEU A 57 -4.89 2.93 1.15
CA LEU A 57 -5.64 3.34 -0.04
C LEU A 57 -6.63 4.47 0.28
N ILE A 58 -6.31 5.32 1.26
CA ILE A 58 -7.10 6.51 1.53
C ILE A 58 -6.75 7.59 0.51
N GLU A 59 -7.75 8.39 0.11
CA GLU A 59 -7.58 9.38 -0.96
C GLU A 59 -6.42 10.36 -0.69
N ALA A 60 -6.28 10.79 0.58
CA ALA A 60 -5.22 11.68 1.02
C ALA A 60 -3.81 11.08 0.91
N GLU A 61 -3.69 9.75 0.86
CA GLU A 61 -2.40 9.05 0.72
C GLU A 61 -2.08 8.70 -0.72
N VAL A 62 -3.09 8.38 -1.51
CA VAL A 62 -2.92 8.04 -2.94
C VAL A 62 -2.64 9.29 -3.78
N LYS A 63 -3.13 10.46 -3.36
CA LYS A 63 -2.88 11.75 -4.03
C LYS A 63 -1.83 12.54 -3.26
N VAL A 64 -0.62 12.63 -3.82
CA VAL A 64 0.47 13.41 -3.25
C VAL A 64 0.73 14.69 -4.06
N PRO A 65 1.07 15.82 -3.42
CA PRO A 65 1.37 17.05 -4.11
C PRO A 65 2.70 16.93 -4.88
N LEU A 66 2.70 17.38 -6.12
CA LEU A 66 3.89 17.49 -6.95
C LEU A 66 4.15 18.96 -7.24
N ILE A 67 5.24 19.48 -6.66
CA ILE A 67 5.61 20.90 -6.78
C ILE A 67 6.78 21.00 -7.75
N PHE A 68 6.60 21.72 -8.86
CA PHE A 68 7.65 21.99 -9.83
C PHE A 68 8.02 23.48 -9.81
N ILE A 69 9.32 23.76 -9.74
CA ILE A 69 9.87 25.11 -9.91
C ILE A 69 10.63 25.11 -11.23
N ARG A 70 10.24 26.00 -12.15
CA ARG A 70 10.93 26.18 -13.44
C ARG A 70 11.96 27.29 -13.29
N THR A 71 13.23 26.95 -13.53
CA THR A 71 14.35 27.89 -13.65
C THR A 71 14.55 28.29 -15.11
#